data_AF-A0A0P0DMS4-F1
#
_entry.id   AF-A0A0P0DMS4-F1
#
_cell.length_a   1.000
_cell.length_b   1.000
_cell.length_c   1.000
_cell.angle_alpha   90.00
_cell.angle_beta   90.00
_cell.angle_gamma   90.00
#
_symmetry.space_group_name_H-M   'P 1'
#
loop_
_entity.id
_entity.type
_entity.pdbx_description
1 polymer ?
#
loop_
_entity_poly.entity_id
_entity_poly.type
_entity_poly.pdbx_seq_one_letter_code
_entity_poly.pdbx_strand_id
1 'polypeptide(L)'
;MQFSVGTGKGARAQGFPPSFKIDLALPQVKLGVECDGESHKNPLARERDQRKTAFLESRGWTILRFWNREILTDTSECVRRIDEVLQSMSTT
;
A
#
# COMPACT_ATOMS: atom_id res chain seq x y z
N MET A 1 3.85 -12.52 4.57
CA MET A 1 2.62 -12.48 5.41
C MET A 1 1.78 -11.32 4.91
N GLN A 2 0.57 -11.57 4.40
CA GLN A 2 -0.30 -10.54 3.85
C GLN A 2 -1.17 -9.94 4.96
N PHE A 3 -1.15 -8.61 5.13
CA PHE A 3 -1.99 -7.92 6.12
C PHE A 3 -3.29 -7.44 5.45
N SER A 4 -4.40 -7.43 6.19
CA SER A 4 -5.70 -7.02 5.65
C SER A 4 -6.34 -5.93 6.49
N VAL A 5 -6.80 -4.87 5.83
CA VAL A 5 -7.56 -3.78 6.45
C VAL A 5 -9.03 -3.95 6.06
N GLY A 6 -9.88 -4.16 7.07
CA GLY A 6 -11.33 -4.31 6.88
C GLY A 6 -11.98 -3.01 6.41
N THR A 7 -12.88 -3.11 5.44
CA THR A 7 -13.56 -1.93 4.86
C THR A 7 -14.77 -1.46 5.65
N GLY A 8 -15.31 -2.31 6.52
CA GLY A 8 -16.41 -1.99 7.44
C GLY A 8 -17.80 -2.07 6.81
N LYS A 9 -18.83 -1.66 7.57
CA LYS A 9 -20.22 -1.67 7.10
C LYS A 9 -20.40 -0.69 5.93
N GLY A 10 -21.19 -1.07 4.92
CA GLY A 10 -21.47 -0.22 3.75
C GLY A 10 -20.42 -0.30 2.63
N ALA A 11 -19.31 -1.03 2.82
CA ALA A 11 -18.25 -1.17 1.82
C ALA A 11 -18.75 -1.65 0.45
N ARG A 12 -19.67 -2.63 0.43
CA ARG A 12 -20.25 -3.15 -0.83
C ARG A 12 -21.04 -2.11 -1.61
N ALA A 13 -21.73 -1.19 -0.93
CA ALA A 13 -22.46 -0.11 -1.59
C ALA A 13 -21.49 0.89 -2.27
N GLN A 14 -20.28 1.01 -1.76
CA GLN A 14 -19.19 1.79 -2.37
C GLN A 14 -18.40 0.98 -3.41
N GLY A 15 -18.75 -0.29 -3.66
CA GLY A 15 -18.00 -1.17 -4.56
C GLY A 15 -16.66 -1.66 -3.99
N PHE A 16 -16.43 -1.52 -2.68
CA PHE A 16 -15.21 -2.04 -2.04
C PHE A 16 -15.33 -3.53 -1.69
N PRO A 17 -14.21 -4.27 -1.75
CA PRO A 17 -14.15 -5.63 -1.21
C PRO A 17 -14.32 -5.62 0.32
N PRO A 18 -14.54 -6.79 0.96
CA PRO A 18 -14.64 -6.89 2.43
C PRO A 18 -13.37 -6.41 3.15
N SER A 19 -12.22 -6.54 2.51
CA SER A 19 -10.95 -6.03 3.00
C SER A 19 -10.03 -5.66 1.83
N PHE A 20 -9.15 -4.70 2.06
CA PHE A 20 -8.00 -4.46 1.21
C PHE A 20 -6.79 -5.15 1.80
N LYS A 21 -6.00 -5.78 0.92
CA LYS A 21 -4.79 -6.50 1.30
C LYS A 21 -3.56 -5.66 1.01
N ILE A 22 -2.60 -5.68 1.91
CA ILE A 22 -1.29 -5.04 1.79
C ILE A 22 -0.25 -6.16 1.76
N ASP A 23 0.69 -6.10 0.81
CA ASP A 23 1.67 -7.18 0.59
C ASP A 23 2.64 -7.32 1.77
N LEU A 24 3.16 -6.19 2.24
CA LEU A 24 3.98 -6.08 3.45
C LEU A 24 3.46 -4.92 4.29
N ALA A 25 3.31 -5.15 5.60
CA ALA A 25 2.78 -4.13 6.49
C ALA A 25 3.52 -4.10 7.83
N LEU A 26 3.66 -2.90 8.37
CA LEU A 26 4.06 -2.62 9.74
C LEU A 26 2.85 -1.97 10.45
N PRO A 27 1.91 -2.77 11.00
CA PRO A 27 0.63 -2.25 11.49
C PRO A 27 0.75 -1.29 12.67
N GLN A 28 1.80 -1.44 13.49
CA GLN A 28 2.09 -0.58 14.64
C GLN A 28 2.22 0.90 14.24
N VAL A 29 2.81 1.15 13.07
CA VAL A 29 3.03 2.50 12.51
C VAL A 29 2.17 2.77 11.28
N LYS A 30 1.27 1.84 10.94
CA LYS A 30 0.41 1.88 9.75
C LYS A 30 1.16 2.17 8.44
N LEU A 31 2.35 1.58 8.28
CA LEU A 31 3.08 1.61 7.00
C LEU A 31 2.75 0.35 6.20
N GLY A 32 2.32 0.54 4.96
CA GLY A 32 2.15 -0.53 3.97
C GLY A 32 3.13 -0.38 2.82
N VAL A 33 3.65 -1.50 2.33
CA VAL A 33 4.51 -1.57 1.15
C VAL A 33 3.86 -2.52 0.15
N GLU A 34 3.72 -2.07 -1.11
CA GLU A 34 3.16 -2.86 -2.21
C GLU A 34 4.18 -2.99 -3.35
N CYS A 35 4.13 -4.14 -4.03
CA CYS A 35 4.96 -4.41 -5.20
C CYS A 35 4.09 -4.38 -6.46
N ASP A 36 4.38 -3.45 -7.37
CA ASP A 36 3.67 -3.30 -8.63
C ASP A 36 4.42 -4.03 -9.77
N GLY A 37 3.69 -4.89 -10.48
CA GLY A 37 4.17 -5.57 -11.68
C GLY A 37 3.93 -4.76 -12.96
N GLU A 38 4.66 -5.09 -14.03
CA GLU A 38 4.55 -4.46 -15.37
C GLU A 38 3.12 -4.51 -15.97
N SER A 39 2.26 -5.42 -15.48
CA SER A 39 0.87 -5.62 -15.92
C SER A 39 -0.12 -4.53 -15.42
N HIS A 40 0.31 -3.56 -14.61
CA HIS A 40 -0.52 -2.46 -14.09
C HIS A 40 -0.86 -1.35 -15.11
N LYS A 41 -0.78 -1.62 -16.42
CA LYS A 41 -1.05 -0.61 -17.48
C LYS A 41 -2.55 -0.47 -17.86
N ASN A 42 -3.43 -1.27 -17.27
CA ASN A 42 -4.89 -1.18 -17.53
C ASN A 42 -5.53 -0.02 -16.73
N PRO A 43 -6.26 0.92 -17.37
CA PRO A 43 -6.96 2.01 -16.68
C PRO A 43 -7.87 1.57 -15.52
N LEU A 44 -8.58 0.45 -15.66
CA LEU A 44 -9.46 -0.07 -14.60
C LEU A 44 -8.68 -0.58 -13.39
N ALA A 45 -7.50 -1.17 -13.61
CA ALA A 45 -6.62 -1.59 -12.52
C ALA A 45 -6.09 -0.36 -11.76
N ARG A 46 -5.68 0.68 -12.49
CA ARG A 46 -5.20 1.93 -11.90
C ARG A 46 -6.28 2.62 -11.06
N GLU A 47 -7.51 2.69 -11.54
CA GLU A 47 -8.62 3.27 -10.76
C GLU A 47 -8.85 2.48 -9.46
N ARG A 48 -8.89 1.13 -9.55
CA ARG A 48 -9.04 0.27 -8.37
C ARG A 48 -7.92 0.50 -7.36
N ASP A 49 -6.68 0.60 -7.82
CA ASP A 49 -5.52 0.79 -6.95
C ASP A 49 -5.52 2.19 -6.31
N GLN A 50 -5.92 3.23 -7.05
CA GLN A 50 -6.14 4.58 -6.50
C GLN A 50 -7.21 4.58 -5.40
N ARG A 51 -8.34 3.91 -5.64
CA ARG A 51 -9.41 3.80 -4.65
C ARG A 51 -8.99 3.03 -3.40
N LYS A 52 -8.20 1.96 -3.57
CA LYS A 52 -7.57 1.23 -2.47
C LYS A 52 -6.63 2.12 -1.68
N THR A 53 -5.72 2.83 -2.34
CA THR A 53 -4.77 3.74 -1.70
C THR A 53 -5.51 4.82 -0.91
N ALA A 54 -6.46 5.52 -1.53
CA ALA A 54 -7.25 6.56 -0.86
C ALA A 54 -8.02 6.02 0.36
N PHE A 55 -8.59 4.81 0.26
CA PHE A 55 -9.24 4.18 1.41
C PHE A 55 -8.23 3.91 2.54
N LEU A 56 -7.07 3.34 2.24
CA LEU A 56 -6.05 3.02 3.25
C LEU A 56 -5.51 4.30 3.91
N GLU A 57 -5.22 5.33 3.12
CA GLU A 57 -4.79 6.65 3.60
C GLU A 57 -5.84 7.29 4.51
N SER A 58 -7.13 7.19 4.17
CA SER A 58 -8.22 7.66 5.04
C SER A 58 -8.28 6.96 6.40
N ARG A 59 -7.65 5.78 6.53
CA ARG A 59 -7.51 5.02 7.78
C ARG A 59 -6.19 5.29 8.51
N GLY A 60 -5.42 6.26 8.02
CA GLY A 60 -4.13 6.68 8.56
C GLY A 60 -2.97 5.79 8.11
N TRP A 61 -3.11 5.05 7.02
CA TRP A 61 -1.99 4.29 6.46
C TRP A 61 -1.15 5.16 5.53
N THR A 62 0.17 4.98 5.60
CA THR A 62 1.08 5.42 4.54
C THR A 62 1.36 4.23 3.64
N ILE A 63 1.21 4.37 2.32
CA ILE A 63 1.41 3.29 1.35
C ILE A 63 2.58 3.63 0.43
N LEU A 64 3.67 2.87 0.54
CA LEU A 64 4.79 2.92 -0.40
C LEU A 64 4.62 1.85 -1.48
N ARG A 65 4.91 2.22 -2.72
CA ARG A 65 4.84 1.33 -3.88
C ARG A 65 6.20 1.27 -4.53
N PHE A 66 6.64 0.06 -4.86
CA PHE A 66 7.85 -0.19 -5.64
C PHE A 66 7.50 -1.03 -6.86
N TRP A 67 8.06 -0.68 -8.00
CA TRP A 67 8.03 -1.55 -9.16
C TRP A 67 8.86 -2.80 -8.89
N ASN A 68 8.42 -3.95 -9.39
CA ASN A 68 9.19 -5.19 -9.25
C ASN A 68 10.63 -5.04 -9.77
N ARG A 69 10.85 -4.23 -10.82
CA ARG A 69 12.19 -3.92 -11.32
C ARG A 69 13.04 -3.13 -10.32
N GLU A 70 12.47 -2.21 -9.54
CA GLU A 70 13.21 -1.44 -8.54
C GLU A 70 13.70 -2.38 -7.44
N ILE A 71 12.82 -3.24 -6.95
CA ILE A 71 13.15 -4.25 -5.94
C ILE A 71 14.25 -5.19 -6.45
N LEU A 72 14.11 -5.71 -7.68
CA LEU A 72 15.09 -6.65 -8.24
C LEU A 72 16.43 -6.00 -8.62
N THR A 73 16.44 -4.70 -8.92
CA THR A 73 17.66 -3.99 -9.33
C THR A 73 18.45 -3.51 -8.12
N ASP A 74 17.76 -2.93 -7.12
CA ASP A 74 18.40 -2.39 -5.93
C ASP A 74 17.46 -2.45 -4.73
N THR A 75 17.43 -3.63 -4.09
CA THR A 75 16.70 -3.84 -2.84
C THR A 75 17.17 -2.89 -1.73
N SER A 76 18.47 -2.54 -1.70
CA SER A 76 19.03 -1.68 -0.65
C SER A 76 18.44 -0.28 -0.73
N GLU A 77 18.27 0.27 -1.93
CA GLU A 77 17.59 1.55 -2.13
C GLU A 77 16.12 1.51 -1.72
N CYS A 78 15.43 0.39 -1.98
CA CYS A 78 14.05 0.21 -1.53
C CYS A 78 13.95 0.22 0.00
N VAL A 79 14.86 -0.47 0.69
CA VAL A 79 14.94 -0.48 2.16
C VAL A 79 15.27 0.91 2.70
N ARG A 80 16.22 1.62 2.07
CA ARG A 80 16.60 2.99 2.45
C ARG A 80 15.39 3.93 2.42
N ARG A 81 14.58 3.88 1.35
CA ARG A 81 13.35 4.68 1.23
C ARG A 81 12.31 4.34 2.29
N ILE A 82 12.18 3.06 2.66
CA ILE A 82 11.29 2.64 3.76
C ILE A 82 11.78 3.25 5.08
N ASP A 83 13.08 3.22 5.35
CA ASP A 83 13.68 3.76 6.56
C ASP A 83 13.50 5.28 6.67
N GLU A 84 13.74 6.02 5.59
CA GLU A 84 13.50 7.48 5.53
C GLU A 84 12.05 7.84 5.92
N VAL A 85 11.09 7.07 5.41
CA VAL A 85 9.68 7.28 5.71
C VAL A 85 9.40 6.97 7.19
N LEU A 86 9.92 5.87 7.72
CA LEU A 86 9.76 5.52 9.14
C LEU A 86 10.34 6.58 10.08
N GLN A 87 11.50 7.15 9.74
CA GLN A 87 12.11 8.23 10.50
C GLN A 87 11.23 9.50 10.48
N SER A 88 10.66 9.84 9.32
CA SER A 88 9.73 10.99 9.21
C SER A 88 8.45 10.82 10.03
N MET A 89 7.96 9.59 10.16
CA MET A 89 6.73 9.27 10.92
C MET A 89 6.93 9.29 12.43
N SER A 90 8.16 9.10 12.91
CA SER A 90 8.49 9.06 14.35
C SER A 90 8.71 10.45 14.97
N THR A 91 8.64 11.52 14.16
CA THR A 91 8.93 12.90 14.59
C THR A 91 7.67 13.71 14.90
N THR A 92 6.52 13.06 15.14
CA THR A 92 5.23 13.70 15.50
C THR A 92 4.70 13.10 16.78
#